data_AF-A0A644YYP4-F1
#
_entry.id   AF-A0A644YYP4-F1
#
_cell.length_a   1.000
_cell.length_b   1.000
_cell.length_c   1.000
_cell.angle_alpha   90.00
_cell.angle_beta   90.00
_cell.angle_gamma   90.00
#
_symmetry.space_group_name_H-M   'P 1'
#
loop_
_entity.id
_entity.type
_entity.pdbx_description
1 polymer ?
#
loop_
_entity_poly.entity_id
_entity_poly.type
_entity_poly.pdbx_seq_one_letter_code
_entity_poly.pdbx_strand_id
1 'polypeptide(L)' 'MEKAIELLAVIGVLASFITPLTLVVGIINAIKKPKEEAKLYTFMAIISAYLIIVPLMYTVLKT' A
#
# COMPACT_ATOMS: atom_id res chain seq x y z
N MET A 1 -16.53 -19.38 11.05
CA MET A 1 -15.40 -19.46 10.10
C MET A 1 -15.67 -18.61 8.87
N GLU A 2 -16.83 -18.76 8.22
CA GLU A 2 -17.26 -17.94 7.08
C GLU A 2 -17.21 -16.43 7.33
N LYS A 3 -17.77 -15.94 8.45
CA LYS A 3 -17.75 -14.51 8.78
C LYS A 3 -16.34 -13.89 8.87
N ALA A 4 -15.34 -14.68 9.28
CA ALA A 4 -13.96 -14.21 9.36
C ALA A 4 -13.33 -14.09 7.95
N ILE A 5 -13.68 -15.01 7.05
CA ILE A 5 -13.23 -14.98 5.66
C ILE A 5 -13.87 -13.81 4.91
N GLU A 6 -15.18 -13.57 5.11
CA GLU A 6 -15.87 -12.41 4.54
C GLU A 6 -15.24 -11.08 5.01
N LEU A 7 -14.93 -10.97 6.30
CA LEU A 7 -14.26 -9.79 6.85
C LEU A 7 -12.88 -9.57 6.20
N LEU A 8 -12.08 -10.63 6.05
CA LEU A 8 -10.78 -10.56 5.39
C LEU A 8 -10.90 -10.17 3.92
N ALA A 9 -11.93 -10.64 3.21
CA ALA A 9 -12.19 -10.26 1.83
C ALA A 9 -12.49 -8.75 1.72
N VAL A 10 -13.35 -8.22 2.59
CA VAL A 10 -13.66 -6.78 2.63
C VAL A 10 -12.41 -5.95 2.93
N ILE A 11 -11.59 -6.37 3.90
CA ILE A 11 -10.32 -5.71 4.23
C ILE A 11 -9.37 -5.74 3.03
N GLY A 12 -9.26 -6.87 2.33
CA GLY A 12 -8.40 -7.00 1.15
C GLY A 12 -8.83 -6.07 0.02
N VAL A 13 -10.14 -5.97 -0.24
CA VAL A 13 -10.69 -5.02 -1.22
C VAL A 13 -10.37 -3.59 -0.82
N LEU A 14 -10.64 -3.19 0.42
CA LEU A 14 -10.33 -1.83 0.90
C LEU A 14 -8.83 -1.52 0.79
N ALA A 15 -7.97 -2.45 1.18
CA ALA A 15 -6.52 -2.30 1.08
C ALA A 15 -6.07 -2.09 -0.38
N SER A 16 -6.67 -2.80 -1.34
CA SER A 16 -6.35 -2.65 -2.77
C SER A 16 -6.60 -1.23 -3.31
N PHE A 17 -7.54 -0.49 -2.71
CA PHE A 17 -7.81 0.91 -3.06
C PHE A 17 -7.02 1.92 -2.23
N ILE A 18 -6.89 1.67 -0.92
CA ILE A 18 -6.23 2.61 0.01
C ILE A 18 -4.72 2.64 -0.25
N THR A 19 -4.08 1.49 -0.45
CA THR A 19 -2.63 1.40 -0.57
C THR A 19 -2.07 2.21 -1.76
N PRO A 20 -2.64 2.18 -2.97
CA PRO A 20 -2.21 3.06 -4.07
C PRO A 20 -2.36 4.55 -3.76
N LEU A 21 -3.45 4.95 -3.08
CA LEU A 21 -3.64 6.34 -2.67
C LEU A 21 -2.58 6.76 -1.65
N THR A 22 -2.31 5.91 -0.66
CA THR A 22 -1.26 6.13 0.34
C THR A 22 0.12 6.24 -0.31
N LEU A 23 0.42 5.43 -1.33
CA LEU A 23 1.65 5.54 -2.11
C LEU A 23 1.78 6.92 -2.78
N VAL A 24 0.73 7.37 -3.48
CA VAL A 24 0.73 8.68 -4.17
C VAL A 24 0.91 9.81 -3.18
N VAL A 25 0.18 9.81 -2.06
CA VAL A 25 0.31 10.83 -1.00
C VAL A 25 1.71 10.80 -0.38
N GLY A 26 2.27 9.61 -0.17
CA GLY A 26 3.64 9.44 0.33
C GLY A 26 4.68 10.03 -0.61
N ILE A 27 4.59 9.74 -1.91
CA ILE A 27 5.51 10.30 -2.91
C ILE A 27 5.39 11.82 -2.97
N ILE A 28 4.17 12.36 -3.05
CA ILE A 28 3.95 13.82 -3.14
C ILE A 28 4.56 14.53 -1.94
N ASN A 29 4.31 14.04 -0.72
CA ASN A 29 4.82 14.68 0.49
C ASN A 29 6.32 14.45 0.69
N ALA A 30 6.87 13.30 0.29
CA ALA A 30 8.31 13.05 0.31
C ALA A 30 9.09 14.05 -0.56
N ILE A 31 8.49 14.52 -1.66
CA ILE A 31 9.08 15.51 -2.57
C ILE A 31 8.85 16.95 -2.07
N LYS A 32 7.66 17.24 -1.54
CA LYS A 32 7.25 18.61 -1.21
C LYS A 32 7.67 19.09 0.19
N LYS A 33 7.88 18.17 1.15
CA LYS A 33 8.14 18.53 2.54
C LYS A 33 9.63 18.75 2.83
N PRO A 34 9.97 19.54 3.87
CA PRO A 34 11.35 19.65 4.36
C PRO A 34 11.93 18.27 4.71
N LYS A 35 13.26 18.12 4.61
CA LYS A 35 13.96 16.82 4.74
C LYS A 35 13.60 16.02 6.01
N GLU A 36 13.30 16.69 7.10
CA GLU A 36 12.95 16.06 8.38
C GLU A 36 11.57 15.39 8.33
N GLU A 37 10.56 16.08 7.80
CA GLU A 37 9.21 15.55 7.61
C GLU A 37 9.13 14.56 6.44
N ALA A 38 9.91 14.78 5.38
CA ALA A 38 9.91 13.96 4.17
C ALA A 38 10.24 12.48 4.46
N LYS A 39 11.07 12.18 5.47
CA LYS A 39 11.47 10.80 5.81
C LYS A 39 10.28 9.90 6.12
N LEU A 40 9.29 10.39 6.86
CA LEU A 40 8.10 9.63 7.21
C LEU A 40 7.28 9.30 5.97
N TYR A 41 7.12 10.26 5.07
CA TYR A 41 6.39 10.08 3.81
C TYR A 41 7.12 9.15 2.84
N THR A 42 8.45 9.22 2.79
CA THR A 42 9.28 8.27 2.02
C THR A 42 9.09 6.85 2.53
N PHE A 43 9.11 6.64 3.85
CA PHE A 43 8.89 5.32 4.44
C PHE A 43 7.49 4.78 4.14
N MET A 44 6.47 5.64 4.27
CA MET A 44 5.09 5.31 3.93
C MET A 44 4.94 4.93 2.44
N ALA A 45 5.60 5.65 1.53
CA ALA A 45 5.63 5.32 0.11
C ALA A 45 6.30 3.96 -0.15
N ILE A 46 7.44 3.69 0.49
CA ILE A 46 8.16 2.41 0.33
C ILE A 46 7.27 1.23 0.76
N ILE A 47 6.67 1.30 1.95
CA ILE A 47 5.78 0.23 2.43
C ILE A 47 4.61 0.03 1.47
N SER A 48 3.97 1.11 1.05
CA SER A 48 2.83 1.04 0.13
C SER A 48 3.21 0.43 -1.22
N ALA A 49 4.40 0.73 -1.73
CA ALA A 49 4.92 0.11 -2.95
C ALA A 49 5.11 -1.40 -2.78
N TYR A 50 5.70 -1.87 -1.67
CA TYR A 50 5.85 -3.30 -1.40
C TYR A 50 4.49 -4.01 -1.27
N LEU A 51 3.52 -3.40 -0.60
CA LEU A 51 2.17 -3.96 -0.46
C LEU A 51 1.43 -4.07 -1.80
N ILE A 52 1.84 -3.34 -2.84
CA ILE A 52 1.30 -3.47 -4.19
C ILE A 52 2.10 -4.49 -5.01
N ILE A 53 3.43 -4.37 -5.00
CA ILE A 53 4.32 -5.18 -5.84
C ILE A 53 4.27 -6.66 -5.43
N VAL A 54 4.30 -6.98 -4.13
CA VAL A 54 4.36 -8.36 -3.66
C VAL A 54 3.12 -9.17 -4.09
N PRO A 55 1.88 -8.69 -3.89
CA PRO A 55 0.69 -9.39 -4.39
C PRO A 55 0.67 -9.50 -5.91
N LEU A 56 1.05 -8.44 -6.65
CA LEU A 56 1.09 -8.48 -8.10
C LEU A 56 2.09 -9.52 -8.61
N MET A 57 3.29 -9.55 -8.04
CA MET A 57 4.29 -10.58 -8.35
C MET A 57 3.79 -11.97 -8.03
N TYR A 58 3.13 -12.15 -6.88
CA TYR A 58 2.56 -13.45 -6.51
C TYR A 58 1.49 -13.89 -7.50
N THR A 59 0.62 -12.99 -7.96
CA THR A 59 -0.39 -13.30 -9.00
C THR A 59 0.27 -13.67 -10.32
N VAL A 60 1.25 -12.89 -10.79
CA VAL A 60 1.96 -13.13 -12.06
C VAL A 60 2.78 -14.43 -12.03
N LEU A 61 3.43 -14.76 -10.91
CA LEU A 61 4.25 -15.98 -10.78
C LEU A 61 3.40 -17.26 -10.64
N LYS A 62 2.12 -17.13 -10.32
CA LYS A 62 1.19 -18.26 -10.16
C LYS A 62 0.29 -18.48 -11.39
N THR A 63 0.43 -17.63 -12.41
CA THR A 63 -0.19 -17.77 -13.72
C THR A 63 0.77 -18.46 -14.68
#